data_AF-A0A2F0AP85-F1
#
_entry.id   AF-A0A2F0AP85-F1
#
_cell.length_a   1.000
_cell.length_b   1.000
_cell.length_c   1.000
_cell.angle_alpha   90.00
_cell.angle_beta   90.00
_cell.angle_gamma   90.00
#
_symmetry.space_group_name_H-M   'P 1'
#
loop_
_entity.id
_entity.type
_entity.pdbx_description
1 polymer ?
#
loop_
_entity_poly.entity_id
_entity_poly.type
_entity_poly.pdbx_seq_one_letter_code
_entity_poly.pdbx_strand_id
1 'polypeptide(L)'
;MRFFLLSALTISAVVAIALRVVHERNRGVNIGFAIQDASKDLRKQQDIIHQLRIERAALLDPKRLRPEATLIGLRAATPDEVVPMPVEVSDAQ
;
A
#
# COMPACT_ATOMS: atom_id res chain seq x y z
N MET A 1 -52.95 26.61 14.15
CA MET A 1 -51.61 26.91 13.58
C MET A 1 -50.44 26.52 14.48
N ARG A 2 -50.42 26.89 15.78
CA ARG A 2 -49.27 26.60 16.69
C ARG A 2 -48.90 25.11 16.80
N PHE A 3 -49.88 24.21 16.88
CA PHE A 3 -49.62 22.76 16.95
C PHE A 3 -49.02 22.17 15.66
N PHE A 4 -49.40 22.71 14.50
CA PHE A 4 -48.84 22.30 13.21
C PHE A 4 -47.38 22.73 13.03
N LEU A 5 -47.04 23.93 13.54
CA LEU A 5 -45.66 24.40 13.56
C LEU A 5 -44.80 23.55 14.49
N LEU A 6 -45.32 23.20 15.67
CA LEU A 6 -44.62 22.33 16.62
C LEU A 6 -44.40 20.92 16.06
N SER A 7 -45.40 20.32 15.40
CA SER A 7 -45.24 19.00 14.78
C SER A 7 -44.27 19.02 13.60
N ALA A 8 -44.30 20.06 12.76
CA ALA A 8 -43.32 20.22 11.69
C ALA A 8 -41.89 20.38 12.24
N LEU A 9 -41.73 21.14 13.32
CA LEU A 9 -40.44 21.35 13.97
C LEU A 9 -39.89 20.03 14.54
N THR A 10 -40.72 19.23 15.22
CA THR A 10 -40.28 17.94 15.78
C THR A 10 -39.92 16.94 14.69
N ILE A 11 -40.69 16.85 13.62
CA ILE A 11 -40.37 15.98 12.48
C ILE A 11 -39.04 16.40 11.85
N SER A 12 -38.81 17.69 11.63
CA SER A 12 -37.56 18.18 11.07
C SER A 12 -36.35 17.88 11.97
N ALA A 13 -36.51 17.99 13.29
CA ALA A 13 -35.47 17.68 14.26
C ALA A 13 -35.11 16.18 14.26
N VAL A 14 -36.10 15.29 14.20
CA VAL A 14 -35.88 13.84 14.12
C VAL A 14 -35.15 13.47 12.82
N VAL A 15 -35.55 14.05 11.69
CA VAL A 15 -34.87 13.82 10.40
C VAL A 15 -33.43 14.31 10.43
N ALA A 16 -33.17 15.49 10.99
CA ALA A 16 -31.82 16.04 11.10
C ALA A 16 -30.90 15.14 11.96
N ILE A 17 -31.42 14.61 13.07
CA ILE A 17 -30.68 13.66 13.92
C ILE A 17 -30.39 12.37 13.17
N ALA A 18 -31.37 11.81 12.45
CA ALA A 18 -31.18 10.59 11.67
C ALA A 18 -30.11 10.76 10.58
N LEU A 19 -30.14 11.87 9.84
CA LEU A 19 -29.12 12.19 8.82
C LEU A 19 -27.73 12.31 9.43
N ARG A 20 -27.60 12.92 10.61
CA ARG A 20 -26.32 13.07 11.30
C ARG A 20 -25.72 11.71 11.69
N VAL A 21 -26.54 10.81 12.24
CA VAL A 21 -26.10 9.46 12.62
C VAL A 21 -25.63 8.66 11.40
N VAL A 22 -26.37 8.75 10.28
CA VAL A 22 -25.96 8.08 9.02
C VAL A 22 -24.66 8.67 8.48
N HIS A 23 -24.51 9.99 8.52
CA HIS A 23 -23.31 10.67 8.04
C HIS A 23 -22.07 10.32 8.87
N GLU A 24 -22.20 10.29 10.20
CA GLU A 24 -21.11 9.87 11.11
C GLU A 24 -20.73 8.40 10.87
N ARG A 25 -21.72 7.52 10.68
CA ARG A 25 -21.47 6.10 10.37
C ARG A 25 -20.75 5.92 9.03
N ASN A 26 -21.20 6.61 7.99
CA ASN A 26 -20.57 6.57 6.67
C ASN A 26 -19.14 7.14 6.70
N ARG A 27 -18.90 8.17 7.52
CA ARG A 27 -17.54 8.72 7.71
C ARG A 27 -16.61 7.70 8.36
N GLY A 28 -17.09 6.97 9.37
CA GLY A 28 -16.32 5.88 10.00
C GLY A 28 -15.96 4.78 9.02
N VAL A 29 -16.90 4.36 8.17
CA VAL A 29 -16.67 3.34 7.14
C VAL A 29 -15.65 3.82 6.09
N ASN A 30 -15.78 5.05 5.60
CA ASN A 30 -14.85 5.61 4.62
C ASN A 30 -13.43 5.75 5.17
N ILE A 31 -13.28 6.14 6.45
CA ILE A 31 -11.98 6.18 7.12
C ILE A 31 -11.39 4.77 7.24
N GLY A 32 -12.20 3.77 7.58
CA GLY A 32 -11.76 2.38 7.66
C GLY A 32 -11.19 1.85 6.34
N PHE A 33 -11.89 2.11 5.21
CA PHE A 33 -11.39 1.73 3.89
C PHE A 33 -10.10 2.47 3.51
N ALA A 34 -10.02 3.78 3.79
CA ALA A 34 -8.80 4.56 3.53
C ALA A 34 -7.59 4.04 4.34
N ILE A 35 -7.79 3.66 5.60
CA ILE A 35 -6.74 3.05 6.43
C ILE A 35 -6.31 1.69 5.87
N GLN A 36 -7.26 0.88 5.42
CA GLN A 36 -6.97 -0.43 4.84
C GLN A 36 -6.15 -0.30 3.55
N ASP A 37 -6.50 0.64 2.67
CA ASP A 37 -5.76 0.86 1.43
C ASP A 37 -4.36 1.43 1.70
N ALA A 38 -4.24 2.41 2.60
CA ALA A 38 -2.93 2.91 3.04
C ALA A 38 -2.05 1.80 3.65
N SER A 39 -2.65 0.86 4.40
CA SER A 39 -1.93 -0.28 4.97
C SER A 39 -1.44 -1.26 3.91
N LYS A 40 -2.22 -1.48 2.85
CA LYS A 40 -1.81 -2.32 1.71
C LYS A 40 -0.65 -1.68 0.96
N ASP A 41 -0.71 -0.38 0.72
CA ASP A 41 0.35 0.34 0.01
C ASP A 41 1.65 0.36 0.81
N LEU A 42 1.56 0.53 2.13
CA LEU A 42 2.71 0.47 3.02
C LEU A 42 3.38 -0.92 2.97
N ARG A 43 2.61 -2.01 2.97
CA ARG A 43 3.15 -3.37 2.81
C ARG A 43 3.87 -3.54 1.47
N LYS A 44 3.26 -3.11 0.38
CA LYS A 44 3.90 -3.16 -0.96
C LYS A 44 5.22 -2.39 -0.99
N GLN A 45 5.25 -1.19 -0.40
CA GLN A 45 6.47 -0.38 -0.32
C GLN A 45 7.56 -1.08 0.52
N GLN A 46 7.18 -1.72 1.63
CA GLN A 46 8.12 -2.50 2.44
C GLN A 46 8.70 -3.69 1.65
N ASP A 47 7.86 -4.40 0.90
CA ASP A 47 8.30 -5.52 0.05
C ASP A 47 9.28 -5.04 -1.02
N ILE A 48 9.00 -3.90 -1.67
CA ILE A 48 9.89 -3.29 -2.66
C ILE A 48 11.23 -2.87 -2.02
N ILE A 49 11.19 -2.21 -0.87
CA ILE A 49 12.42 -1.83 -0.13
C ILE A 49 13.23 -3.07 0.21
N HIS A 50 12.57 -4.17 0.61
CA HIS A 50 13.23 -5.42 0.92
C HIS A 50 13.89 -6.03 -0.32
N GLN A 51 13.17 -6.10 -1.45
CA GLN A 51 13.73 -6.56 -2.74
C GLN A 51 14.93 -5.73 -3.16
N LEU A 52 14.82 -4.40 -3.13
CA LEU A 52 15.91 -3.49 -3.48
C LEU A 52 17.12 -3.65 -2.55
N ARG A 53 16.93 -3.99 -1.27
CA ARG A 53 18.03 -4.31 -0.36
C ARG A 53 18.73 -5.59 -0.75
N ILE A 54 17.97 -6.63 -1.12
CA ILE A 54 18.53 -7.90 -1.60
C ILE A 54 19.30 -7.67 -2.91
N GLU A 55 18.73 -6.96 -3.88
CA GLU A 55 19.39 -6.63 -5.15
C GLU A 55 20.64 -5.79 -4.93
N ARG A 56 20.59 -4.80 -4.04
CA ARG A 56 21.77 -4.01 -3.67
C ARG A 56 22.85 -4.86 -3.03
N ALA A 57 22.49 -5.78 -2.13
CA ALA A 57 23.44 -6.72 -1.54
C ALA A 57 24.03 -7.67 -2.59
N ALA A 58 23.22 -8.11 -3.56
CA ALA A 58 23.64 -8.93 -4.68
C ALA A 58 24.69 -8.25 -5.55
N LEU A 59 24.47 -6.97 -5.86
CA LEU A 59 25.34 -6.17 -6.73
C LEU A 59 26.63 -5.73 -6.03
N LEU A 60 26.59 -5.46 -4.72
CA LEU A 60 27.75 -4.96 -3.97
C LEU A 60 28.66 -6.07 -3.43
N ASP A 61 28.12 -7.25 -3.11
CA ASP A 61 28.89 -8.34 -2.49
C ASP A 61 28.29 -9.72 -2.82
N PRO A 62 28.48 -10.25 -4.04
CA PRO A 62 27.84 -11.49 -4.51
C PRO A 62 28.22 -12.74 -3.67
N LYS A 63 29.31 -12.68 -2.89
CA LYS A 63 29.70 -13.74 -1.96
C LYS A 63 28.84 -13.78 -0.68
N ARG A 64 28.22 -12.67 -0.28
CA ARG A 64 27.34 -12.56 0.91
C ARG A 64 25.89 -12.96 0.66
N LEU A 65 25.46 -13.16 -0.58
CA LEU A 65 24.11 -13.65 -0.92
C LEU A 65 23.86 -15.11 -0.52
N ARG A 66 24.93 -15.91 -0.34
CA ARG A 66 24.81 -17.35 -0.09
C ARG A 66 24.00 -17.71 1.17
N PRO A 67 24.12 -17.04 2.33
CA PRO A 67 23.33 -17.39 3.51
C PRO A 67 21.87 -16.91 3.39
N GLU A 68 21.64 -15.69 2.88
CA GLU A 68 20.32 -15.06 2.87
C GLU A 68 19.40 -15.66 1.79
N ALA A 69 19.91 -15.97 0.59
CA ALA A 69 19.13 -16.62 -0.46
C ALA A 69 18.78 -18.08 -0.12
N THR A 70 19.67 -18.80 0.60
CA THR A 70 19.46 -20.19 1.01
C THR A 70 18.36 -20.32 2.08
N LEU A 71 18.19 -19.31 2.94
CA LEU A 71 17.10 -19.27 3.92
C LEU A 71 15.70 -19.13 3.29
N ILE A 72 15.61 -18.64 2.05
CA ILE A 72 14.35 -18.35 1.34
C ILE A 72 14.04 -19.42 0.26
N GLY A 73 14.89 -20.44 0.11
CA GLY A 73 14.71 -21.50 -0.89
C GLY A 73 14.98 -21.05 -2.33
N LEU A 74 15.59 -19.88 -2.52
CA LEU A 74 16.02 -19.39 -3.82
C LEU A 74 17.41 -19.96 -4.11
N ARG A 75 17.52 -20.77 -5.17
CA ARG A 75 18.82 -21.28 -5.64
C ARG A 75 19.64 -20.08 -6.11
N ALA A 76 20.71 -19.77 -5.37
CA ALA A 76 21.63 -18.71 -5.76
C ALA A 76 22.18 -18.99 -7.16
N ALA A 77 22.00 -18.06 -8.10
CA ALA A 77 22.57 -18.14 -9.43
C ALA A 77 24.08 -18.34 -9.29
N THR A 78 24.58 -19.43 -9.88
CA THR A 78 26.02 -19.72 -9.85
C THR A 78 26.77 -18.64 -10.63
N PRO A 79 28.01 -18.27 -10.25
CA PRO A 79 28.79 -17.23 -10.92
C PRO A 79 28.94 -17.43 -12.44
N ASP A 80 28.78 -18.67 -12.92
CA ASP A 80 28.82 -19.02 -14.33
C ASP A 80 27.54 -18.65 -15.12
N GLU A 81 26.46 -18.22 -14.46
CA GLU A 81 25.19 -17.84 -15.10
C GLU A 81 25.08 -16.32 -15.36
N VAL A 82 26.02 -15.52 -14.85
CA VAL A 82 26.03 -14.07 -15.10
C VAL A 82 26.85 -13.81 -16.37
N VAL A 83 26.22 -13.92 -17.53
CA VAL A 83 26.82 -13.45 -18.79
C VAL A 83 26.77 -11.91 -18.78
N PRO A 84 27.92 -11.21 -18.76
CA PRO A 84 27.92 -9.75 -18.90
C PRO A 84 27.46 -9.42 -20.32
N MET A 85 26.23 -8.95 -20.44
CA MET A 85 25.70 -8.46 -21.71
C MET A 85 26.38 -7.12 -22.02
N PRO A 86 27.09 -6.98 -23.15
CA PRO A 86 27.72 -5.71 -23.51
C PRO A 86 26.63 -4.66 -23.68
N VAL A 87 26.74 -3.57 -22.92
CA VAL A 87 25.91 -2.37 -23.12
C VAL A 87 26.41 -1.72 -24.40
N GLU A 88 25.71 -1.94 -25.52
CA GLU A 88 25.87 -1.10 -26.71
C GLU A 88 25.38 0.30 -26.36
N VAL A 89 26.31 1.15 -25.94
CA VAL A 89 26.08 2.59 -25.88
C VAL A 89 26.03 3.06 -27.34
N SER A 90 24.83 3.11 -27.90
CA SER A 90 24.58 3.79 -29.17
C SER A 90 24.79 5.27 -28.91
N ASP A 91 25.98 5.76 -29.23
CA ASP A 91 26.26 7.19 -29.32
C ASP A 91 25.35 7.77 -30.40
N ALA A 92 24.28 8.43 -29.96
CA ALA A 92 23.39 9.21 -30.82
C ALA A 92 24.18 10.41 -31.37
N GLN A 93 24.41 10.39 -32.69
CA GLN A 93 24.88 11.51 -33.49
C GLN A 93 23.82 12.61 -33.59
#